data_AF-A0A0C2BRB2-F1
#
_entry.id   AF-A0A0C2BRB2-F1
#
_cell.length_a   1.000
_cell.length_b   1.000
_cell.length_c   1.000
_cell.angle_alpha   90.00
_cell.angle_beta   90.00
_cell.angle_gamma   90.00
#
_symmetry.space_group_name_H-M   'P 1'
#
loop_
_entity.id
_entity.type
_entity.pdbx_description
1 polymer ?
#
loop_
_entity_poly.entity_id
_entity_poly.type
_entity_poly.pdbx_seq_one_letter_code
_entity_poly.pdbx_strand_id
1 'polypeptide(L)'
;RCSGENKCENGGYSHPKQCDACLCPNGLGGPTCEDFEPPRKAECGGKIAVTDEWQSIESPGFPDPGYDPDQKCSWFFEAKEGKRIEFEFIEDFSFLCTSTCVDYVEMKIQADLRNTGFR
;
A
#
# COMPACT_ATOMS: atom_id res chain seq x y z
N ARG A 1 17.97 24.69 -0.42
CA ARG A 1 16.61 24.27 0.03
C ARG A 1 15.77 24.18 -1.24
N CYS A 2 14.98 23.13 -1.43
CA CYS A 2 14.12 23.05 -2.61
C CYS A 2 13.19 24.27 -2.65
N SER A 3 13.15 24.95 -3.79
CA SER A 3 12.37 26.16 -4.03
C SER A 3 11.40 25.86 -5.15
N GLY A 4 10.11 25.72 -4.83
CA GLY A 4 9.06 25.34 -5.77
C GLY A 4 7.86 24.72 -5.05
N GLU A 5 6.76 24.56 -5.79
CA GLU A 5 5.59 23.82 -5.32
C GLU A 5 5.91 22.31 -5.24
N ASN A 6 5.24 21.60 -4.34
CA ASN A 6 5.40 20.16 -4.20
C ASN A 6 4.70 19.45 -5.36
N LYS A 7 5.47 18.80 -6.23
CA LYS A 7 4.99 18.00 -7.36
C LYS A 7 4.61 16.56 -7.00
N CYS A 8 4.85 16.14 -5.76
CA CYS A 8 4.58 14.79 -5.31
C CYS A 8 3.11 14.66 -4.91
N GLU A 9 2.49 13.57 -5.33
CA GLU A 9 1.09 13.21 -5.09
C GLU A 9 0.93 12.42 -3.79
N ASN A 10 -0.33 12.17 -3.40
CA ASN A 10 -0.70 11.26 -2.31
C ASN A 10 0.02 11.51 -0.97
N GLY A 11 0.41 12.75 -0.71
CA GLY A 11 1.12 13.14 0.51
C GLY A 11 2.64 12.91 0.47
N GLY A 12 3.20 12.56 -0.68
CA GLY A 12 4.64 12.60 -0.92
C GLY A 12 5.20 14.02 -0.81
N TYR A 13 6.52 14.14 -0.65
CA TYR A 13 7.20 15.43 -0.60
C TYR A 13 8.55 15.38 -1.32
N SER A 14 8.98 16.53 -1.84
CA SER A 14 10.26 16.64 -2.55
C SER A 14 11.43 16.26 -1.64
N HIS A 15 12.33 15.43 -2.17
CA HIS A 15 13.51 14.99 -1.45
C HIS A 15 14.42 16.20 -1.11
N PRO A 16 14.79 16.43 0.17
CA PRO A 16 15.44 17.67 0.60
C PRO A 16 16.77 18.01 -0.09
N LYS A 17 17.46 16.98 -0.64
CA LYS A 17 18.73 17.12 -1.39
C LYS A 17 18.58 16.90 -2.90
N GLN A 18 17.44 16.41 -3.37
CA GLN A 18 17.19 16.04 -4.76
C GLN A 18 15.78 16.52 -5.10
N CYS A 19 15.63 17.82 -5.36
CA CYS A 19 14.32 18.47 -5.40
C CYS A 19 13.38 17.92 -6.47
N ASP A 20 13.93 17.21 -7.45
CA ASP A 20 13.16 16.55 -8.50
C ASP A 20 12.68 15.14 -8.17
N ALA A 21 13.15 14.54 -7.08
CA ALA A 21 12.73 13.23 -6.61
C ALA A 21 11.71 13.35 -5.47
N CYS A 22 10.80 12.39 -5.39
CA CYS A 22 9.78 12.33 -4.33
C CYS A 22 10.14 11.29 -3.27
N LEU A 23 9.88 11.65 -2.01
CA LEU A 23 9.82 10.71 -0.90
C LEU A 23 8.35 10.38 -0.63
N CYS A 24 8.02 9.09 -0.76
CA CYS A 24 6.64 8.61 -0.73
C CYS A 24 6.23 8.09 0.65
N PRO A 25 4.95 8.22 1.02
CA PRO A 25 4.39 7.50 2.16
C PRO A 25 4.55 5.98 2.02
N ASN A 26 4.53 5.28 3.15
CA ASN A 26 4.62 3.81 3.16
C ASN A 26 3.49 3.19 2.32
N GLY A 27 3.83 2.25 1.45
CA GLY A 27 2.91 1.59 0.54
C GLY A 27 2.75 2.28 -0.82
N LEU A 28 3.37 3.44 -1.03
CA LEU A 28 3.35 4.19 -2.29
C LEU A 28 4.74 4.28 -2.93
N GLY A 29 4.75 4.37 -4.26
CA GLY A 29 5.92 4.45 -5.10
C GLY A 29 5.63 5.20 -6.40
N GLY A 30 6.54 5.09 -7.36
CA GLY A 30 6.51 5.87 -8.59
C GLY A 30 7.26 7.22 -8.48
N PRO A 31 7.59 7.85 -9.61
CA PRO A 31 8.30 9.14 -9.65
C PRO A 31 7.66 10.26 -8.82
N THR A 32 6.34 10.26 -8.71
CA THR A 32 5.55 11.28 -8.00
C THR A 32 4.72 10.72 -6.86
N CYS A 33 4.90 9.46 -6.46
CA CYS A 33 4.06 8.77 -5.45
C CYS A 33 2.63 8.46 -5.93
N GLU A 34 2.46 8.31 -7.24
CA GLU A 34 1.18 8.02 -7.93
C GLU A 34 0.86 6.52 -8.04
N ASP A 35 1.81 5.67 -7.63
CA ASP A 35 1.75 4.22 -7.78
C ASP A 35 1.97 3.49 -6.45
N PHE A 36 1.84 2.17 -6.45
CA PHE A 36 2.14 1.35 -5.28
C PHE A 36 3.66 1.21 -5.05
N GLU A 37 4.05 0.99 -3.80
CA GLU A 37 5.44 0.64 -3.47
C GLU A 37 5.78 -0.76 -4.03
N PRO A 38 6.87 -0.91 -4.81
CA PRO A 38 7.25 -2.22 -5.33
C PRO A 38 7.41 -3.27 -4.22
N PRO A 39 7.01 -4.52 -4.46
CA PRO A 39 7.06 -5.54 -3.43
C PRO A 39 8.50 -5.86 -3.02
N ARG A 40 8.66 -6.27 -1.76
CA ARG A 40 9.93 -6.72 -1.20
C ARG A 40 9.89 -8.22 -0.95
N LYS A 41 10.85 -8.96 -1.50
CA LYS A 41 11.04 -10.41 -1.33
C LYS A 41 9.79 -11.27 -1.65
N ALA A 42 8.88 -10.75 -2.48
CA ALA A 42 7.64 -11.42 -2.85
C ALA A 42 7.17 -10.97 -4.24
N GLU A 43 6.35 -11.79 -4.88
CA GLU A 43 5.60 -11.43 -6.08
C GLU A 43 4.15 -11.14 -5.66
N CYS A 44 3.87 -9.87 -5.32
CA CYS A 44 2.58 -9.42 -4.81
C CYS A 44 2.43 -7.90 -4.93
N GLY A 45 1.28 -7.37 -4.52
CA GLY A 45 0.99 -5.95 -4.66
C GLY A 45 0.49 -5.60 -6.06
N GLY A 46 0.18 -4.33 -6.27
CA GLY A 46 -0.27 -3.86 -7.57
C GLY A 46 -1.25 -2.70 -7.49
N LYS A 47 -1.47 -2.08 -8.65
CA LYS A 47 -2.51 -1.08 -8.85
C LYS A 47 -3.79 -1.77 -9.32
N ILE A 48 -4.87 -1.64 -8.53
CA ILE A 48 -6.14 -2.33 -8.76
C ILE A 48 -7.22 -1.30 -9.01
N ALA A 49 -7.70 -1.25 -10.26
CA ALA A 49 -8.93 -0.53 -10.58
C ALA A 49 -10.12 -1.36 -10.12
N VAL A 50 -10.82 -0.88 -9.10
CA VAL A 50 -11.97 -1.56 -8.49
C VAL A 50 -13.19 -1.41 -9.37
N THR A 51 -13.91 -2.51 -9.55
CA THR A 51 -15.17 -2.56 -10.32
C THR A 51 -16.37 -2.79 -9.39
N ASP A 52 -17.58 -2.91 -9.96
CA ASP A 52 -18.76 -3.29 -9.17
C ASP A 52 -18.78 -4.81 -8.85
N GLU A 53 -17.84 -5.59 -9.39
CA GLU A 53 -17.65 -7.01 -9.10
C GLU A 53 -16.55 -7.23 -8.06
N TRP A 54 -16.71 -8.26 -7.22
CA TRP A 54 -15.69 -8.65 -6.24
C TRP A 54 -14.39 -9.09 -6.91
N GLN A 55 -13.27 -8.63 -6.35
CA GLN A 55 -11.92 -8.99 -6.76
C GLN A 55 -11.16 -9.46 -5.52
N SER A 56 -10.37 -10.52 -5.67
CA SER A 56 -9.62 -11.11 -4.56
C SER A 56 -8.14 -10.78 -4.67
N ILE A 57 -7.51 -10.56 -3.52
CA ILE A 57 -6.05 -10.52 -3.35
C ILE A 57 -5.68 -11.45 -2.20
N GLU A 58 -4.46 -11.96 -2.24
CA GLU A 58 -3.96 -12.90 -1.25
C GLU A 58 -2.52 -12.56 -0.86
N SER A 59 -2.11 -13.04 0.31
CA SER A 59 -0.70 -13.02 0.69
C SER A 59 0.10 -13.97 -0.19
N PRO A 60 1.40 -13.70 -0.41
CA PRO A 60 2.26 -14.64 -1.12
C PRO A 60 2.21 -16.04 -0.50
N GLY A 61 2.06 -17.07 -1.33
CA GLY A 61 2.07 -18.46 -0.87
C GLY A 61 0.79 -18.91 -0.14
N PHE A 62 -0.29 -18.13 -0.15
CA PHE A 62 -1.58 -18.55 0.39
C PHE A 62 -2.18 -19.75 -0.41
N PRO A 63 -2.84 -20.72 0.26
CA PRO A 63 -2.89 -20.91 1.70
C PRO A 63 -1.64 -21.62 2.26
N ASP A 64 -1.00 -22.46 1.46
CA ASP A 64 0.19 -23.26 1.81
C ASP A 64 1.30 -23.05 0.75
N PRO A 65 2.56 -22.81 1.16
CA PRO A 65 3.10 -22.87 2.52
C PRO A 65 2.84 -21.62 3.40
N GLY A 66 2.19 -20.59 2.87
CA GLY A 66 2.07 -19.28 3.49
C GLY A 66 3.19 -18.32 3.12
N TYR A 67 3.14 -17.12 3.70
CA TYR A 67 4.07 -16.04 3.40
C TYR A 67 5.44 -16.23 4.08
N ASP A 68 6.51 -15.73 3.45
CA ASP A 68 7.87 -15.79 4.00
C ASP A 68 8.17 -14.57 4.90
N PRO A 69 9.15 -14.67 5.81
CA PRO A 69 9.62 -13.53 6.60
C PRO A 69 10.14 -12.37 5.74
N ASP A 70 10.02 -11.15 6.26
CA ASP A 70 10.44 -9.88 5.62
C ASP A 70 9.75 -9.54 4.29
N GLN A 71 8.67 -10.23 3.93
CA GLN A 71 7.89 -9.84 2.76
C GLN A 71 7.15 -8.52 2.98
N LYS A 72 7.00 -7.74 1.91
CA LYS A 72 6.17 -6.55 1.91
C LYS A 72 5.44 -6.44 0.59
N CYS A 73 4.14 -6.32 0.68
CA CYS A 73 3.23 -6.13 -0.45
C CYS A 73 2.53 -4.78 -0.28
N SER A 74 2.18 -4.15 -1.39
CA SER A 74 1.42 -2.89 -1.37
C SER A 74 0.44 -2.90 -2.52
N TRP A 75 -0.84 -2.73 -2.19
CA TRP A 75 -1.92 -2.68 -3.15
C TRP A 75 -2.52 -1.27 -3.15
N PHE A 76 -2.60 -0.66 -4.32
CA PHE A 76 -3.16 0.67 -4.51
C PHE A 76 -4.49 0.55 -5.26
N PHE A 77 -5.59 0.78 -4.54
CA PHE A 77 -6.94 0.61 -5.06
C PHE A 77 -7.51 1.93 -5.56
N GLU A 78 -8.04 1.94 -6.79
CA GLU A 78 -8.69 3.09 -7.39
C GLU A 78 -10.14 2.74 -7.73
N ALA A 79 -11.08 3.52 -7.18
CA ALA A 79 -12.48 3.44 -7.55
C ALA A 79 -12.88 4.65 -8.41
N LYS A 80 -13.94 4.48 -9.21
CA LYS A 80 -14.55 5.61 -9.93
C LYS A 80 -15.08 6.65 -8.94
N GLU A 81 -15.06 7.91 -9.37
CA GLU A 81 -15.57 9.02 -8.57
C GLU A 81 -17.00 8.78 -8.07
N GLY A 82 -17.24 9.10 -6.80
CA GLY A 82 -18.55 8.90 -6.14
C GLY A 82 -18.83 7.47 -5.66
N LYS A 83 -17.93 6.51 -5.91
CA LYS A 83 -18.03 5.14 -5.37
C LYS A 83 -17.27 5.01 -4.05
N ARG A 84 -17.53 3.91 -3.36
CA ARG A 84 -16.80 3.48 -2.14
C ARG A 84 -16.25 2.09 -2.38
N ILE A 85 -15.06 1.83 -1.88
CA ILE A 85 -14.44 0.51 -1.90
C ILE A 85 -14.87 -0.22 -0.64
N GLU A 86 -15.35 -1.44 -0.81
CA GLU A 86 -15.67 -2.36 0.27
C GLU A 86 -14.60 -3.45 0.32
N PHE A 87 -14.20 -3.82 1.53
CA PHE A 87 -13.24 -4.88 1.77
C PHE A 87 -13.90 -5.93 2.65
N GLU A 88 -13.78 -7.19 2.26
CA GLU A 88 -14.19 -8.34 3.05
C GLU A 88 -12.97 -9.26 3.24
N PHE A 89 -12.68 -9.60 4.49
CA PHE A 89 -11.70 -10.64 4.81
C PHE A 89 -12.41 -11.98 4.76
N ILE A 90 -12.08 -12.78 3.75
CA ILE A 90 -12.63 -14.12 3.51
C ILE A 90 -11.56 -15.18 3.79
N GLU A 91 -11.98 -16.44 3.92
CA GLU A 91 -11.10 -17.59 4.19
C GLU A 91 -10.25 -17.40 5.48
N ASP A 92 -9.12 -18.09 5.56
CA ASP A 92 -8.22 -18.04 6.71
C ASP A 92 -7.44 -16.72 6.76
N PHE A 93 -7.69 -15.94 7.80
CA PHE A 93 -6.97 -14.70 8.07
C PHE A 93 -6.13 -14.82 9.34
N SER A 94 -4.84 -15.08 9.19
CA SER A 94 -3.91 -15.22 10.31
C SER A 94 -2.51 -14.72 9.96
N PHE A 95 -1.81 -14.23 10.97
CA PHE A 95 -0.41 -13.81 10.88
C PHE A 95 0.25 -13.91 12.26
N LEU A 96 1.59 -13.94 12.29
CA LEU A 96 2.33 -14.06 13.54
C LEU A 96 2.21 -12.79 14.38
N CYS A 97 1.38 -12.86 15.42
CA CYS A 97 1.34 -11.85 16.46
C CYS A 97 1.82 -12.43 17.80
N THR A 98 2.89 -11.85 18.35
CA THR A 98 3.42 -12.22 19.68
C THR A 98 3.06 -11.14 20.70
N SER A 99 4.01 -10.62 21.49
CA SER A 99 3.76 -9.45 22.36
C SER A 99 3.50 -8.16 21.58
N THR A 100 4.03 -8.10 20.37
CA THR A 100 3.74 -7.07 19.36
C THR A 100 3.51 -7.79 18.04
N CYS A 101 2.50 -7.39 17.27
CA CYS A 101 2.34 -7.96 15.93
C CYS A 101 3.52 -7.53 15.06
N VAL A 102 4.32 -8.52 14.65
CA VAL A 102 5.49 -8.32 13.78
C VAL A 102 5.06 -8.33 12.32
N ASP A 103 4.04 -9.14 12.02
CA ASP A 103 3.34 -9.19 10.75
C ASP A 103 1.97 -8.54 10.93
N TYR A 104 1.52 -7.81 9.91
CA TYR A 104 0.23 -7.12 9.94
C TYR A 104 -0.21 -6.75 8.52
N VAL A 105 -1.51 -6.56 8.36
CA VAL A 105 -2.10 -5.86 7.21
C VAL A 105 -2.45 -4.44 7.66
N GLU A 106 -2.06 -3.44 6.88
CA GLU A 106 -2.41 -2.04 7.15
C GLU A 106 -3.37 -1.50 6.11
N MET A 107 -4.55 -1.04 6.55
CA MET A 107 -5.54 -0.40 5.69
C MET A 107 -5.46 1.12 5.79
N LYS A 108 -5.02 1.78 4.71
CA LYS A 108 -5.00 3.24 4.57
C LYS A 108 -6.21 3.73 3.77
N ILE A 109 -7.25 4.18 4.47
CA ILE A 109 -8.53 4.61 3.87
C ILE A 109 -8.80 6.12 4.01
N GLN A 110 -7.90 6.86 4.67
CA GLN A 110 -8.04 8.31 4.84
C GLN A 110 -7.56 9.05 3.58
N ALA A 111 -8.07 10.27 3.38
CA ALA A 111 -7.63 11.14 2.28
C ALA A 111 -6.12 11.46 2.36
N ASP A 112 -5.56 11.52 3.58
CA ASP A 112 -4.13 11.71 3.80
C ASP A 112 -3.44 10.36 4.04
N LEU A 113 -2.77 9.86 3.00
CA LEU A 113 -2.09 8.56 3.01
C LEU A 113 -0.75 8.57 3.76
N ARG A 114 -0.29 9.74 4.25
CA ARG A 114 0.91 9.84 5.10
C ARG A 114 0.73 9.16 6.45
N ASN A 115 -0.49 9.17 6.97
CA ASN A 115 -0.80 8.66 8.30
C ASN A 115 -0.77 7.13 8.32
N THR A 116 -0.40 6.57 9.47
CA THR A 116 -0.56 5.13 9.70
C THR A 116 -2.05 4.76 9.67
N GLY A 117 -2.36 3.69 8.95
CA GLY A 117 -3.70 3.14 8.80
C GLY A 117 -4.11 2.21 9.94
N PHE A 118 -5.24 1.54 9.73
CA PHE A 118 -5.77 0.52 10.66
C PHE A 118 -4.98 -0.77 10.49
N ARG A 119 -4.64 -1.44 11.60
CA ARG A 119 -3.86 -2.69 11.67
C ARG A 119 -4.49 -3.64 12.67
#